data_AF-A0A5C6C2D7-F1
#
_entry.id   AF-A0A5C6C2D7-F1
#
_cell.length_a   1.000
_cell.length_b   1.000
_cell.length_c   1.000
_cell.angle_alpha   90.00
_cell.angle_beta   90.00
_cell.angle_gamma   90.00
#
_symmetry.space_group_name_H-M   'P 1'
#
loop_
_entity.id
_entity.type
_entity.pdbx_description
1 polymer ?
#
loop_
_entity_poly.entity_id
_entity_poly.type
_entity_poly.pdbx_seq_one_letter_code
_entity_poly.pdbx_strand_id
1 'polypeptide(L)'
;MRHTTVTFHLYIWKQSNRALVRGRGNRSPFLFLMRQIMLSVLNFPASFRIVVATASLLLTSDLFAQSTDVGGKGPESGTTSSNSETATAAEMLQLGIYQEETAGDLATAKKMYRRVVEKAKESAKLAAEAQYRLGQCLLKEGDQDAATAAFDALIKEFPNQTDWVKKANEMVGKALTLLPAPYQSGQRQTLTMTLAGGQVIGFIGVGVDSGEFEGKSVWRMFVRRMINPTMNEGASTMVIDAATFKPLKTTFQHTLLGDSSAIWTDGELDIKMRDASGNSQTKTIELTTDAYCNDQWFFGFRQLPLRIGYKATLPIRVAFTGGNEIGLEVSVEKKETVETSVGKFECFRVDTNIGQVFWIADSPERLLVAFDGGGVVAKLSDVRADGAEEVLKNAHYGFQCRLPQGWFSMPMPTDQEDESNGFLMASTGMASSMIRVQKQSSLAEDAQPSADAWMKLRLQKAAKALKDFAPVGDIAPATIGDAPAVSASATFVSGPYTMKRTTTFAFIGDNAVEVHHTTLADEFEAAAATFHAVTSSVQF
;
A
#
# COMPACT_ATOMS: atom_id res chain seq x y z
N MET A 1 -8.81 6.17 -31.67
CA MET A 1 -8.73 6.16 -30.19
C MET A 1 -8.55 7.54 -29.55
N ARG A 2 -7.87 8.53 -30.16
CA ARG A 2 -7.68 9.86 -29.54
C ARG A 2 -8.94 10.75 -29.41
N HIS A 3 -9.95 10.59 -30.28
CA HIS A 3 -11.18 11.41 -30.21
C HIS A 3 -12.21 10.94 -29.16
N THR A 4 -12.16 9.68 -28.73
CA THR A 4 -13.17 9.11 -27.84
C THR A 4 -12.91 9.45 -26.36
N THR A 5 -11.63 9.56 -25.96
CA THR A 5 -11.21 9.88 -24.59
C THR A 5 -11.48 11.34 -24.20
N VAL A 6 -11.31 12.28 -25.14
CA VAL A 6 -11.60 13.71 -24.94
C VAL A 6 -13.11 13.95 -24.82
N THR A 7 -13.92 13.19 -25.56
CA THR A 7 -15.39 13.26 -25.49
C THR A 7 -15.92 12.73 -24.16
N PHE A 8 -15.25 11.74 -23.55
CA PHE A 8 -15.62 11.17 -22.26
C PHE A 8 -15.37 12.13 -21.08
N HIS A 9 -14.24 12.86 -21.09
CA HIS A 9 -13.95 13.89 -20.08
C HIS A 9 -14.92 15.09 -20.19
N LEU A 10 -15.23 15.54 -21.41
CA LEU A 10 -16.22 16.62 -21.62
C LEU A 10 -17.65 16.21 -21.24
N TYR A 11 -18.02 14.94 -21.43
CA TYR A 11 -19.34 14.43 -21.07
C TYR A 11 -19.53 14.33 -19.55
N ILE A 12 -18.52 13.81 -18.82
CA ILE A 12 -18.53 13.75 -17.35
C ILE A 12 -18.54 15.15 -16.74
N TRP A 13 -17.76 16.09 -17.30
CA TRP A 13 -17.74 17.48 -16.84
C TRP A 13 -19.08 18.21 -17.06
N LYS A 14 -19.74 18.02 -18.22
CA LYS A 14 -21.07 18.60 -18.51
C LYS A 14 -22.20 18.00 -17.66
N GLN A 15 -22.16 16.70 -17.36
CA GLN A 15 -23.16 16.03 -16.52
C GLN A 15 -23.00 16.44 -15.05
N SER A 16 -21.76 16.56 -14.57
CA SER A 16 -21.44 17.00 -13.19
C SER A 16 -21.91 18.45 -12.94
N ASN A 17 -21.69 19.35 -13.90
CA ASN A 17 -22.17 20.73 -13.81
C ASN A 17 -23.70 20.87 -13.90
N ARG A 18 -24.40 19.95 -14.56
CA ARG A 18 -25.89 19.97 -14.60
C ARG A 18 -26.53 19.42 -13.33
N ALA A 19 -25.88 18.47 -12.65
CA ALA A 19 -26.36 17.90 -11.39
C ALA A 19 -26.21 18.87 -10.20
N LEU A 20 -25.14 19.67 -10.17
CA LEU A 20 -24.90 20.70 -9.16
C LEU A 20 -25.90 21.87 -9.21
N VAL A 21 -26.51 22.14 -10.37
CA VAL A 21 -27.44 23.27 -10.57
C VAL A 21 -28.91 22.93 -10.22
N ARG A 22 -29.24 21.65 -9.96
CA ARG A 22 -30.61 21.23 -9.62
C ARG A 22 -30.63 20.35 -8.37
N GLY A 23 -30.38 20.97 -7.22
CA GLY A 23 -30.71 20.36 -5.93
C GLY A 23 -32.22 20.26 -5.72
N ARG A 24 -32.74 19.03 -5.62
CA ARG A 24 -33.93 18.68 -4.81
C ARG A 24 -34.03 17.15 -4.73
N GLY A 25 -33.59 16.58 -3.61
CA GLY A 25 -33.80 15.18 -3.27
C GLY A 25 -32.75 14.63 -2.30
N ASN A 26 -33.21 14.15 -1.14
CA ASN A 26 -32.41 13.72 0.00
C ASN A 26 -31.68 12.36 -0.21
N ARG A 27 -30.90 12.22 -1.29
CA ARG A 27 -30.00 11.08 -1.51
C ARG A 27 -28.61 11.60 -1.85
N SER A 28 -27.59 11.05 -1.19
CA SER A 28 -26.21 11.49 -1.33
C SER A 28 -25.79 11.49 -2.82
N PRO A 29 -25.25 12.61 -3.35
CA PRO A 29 -24.74 12.68 -4.72
C PRO A 29 -23.68 11.62 -5.02
N PHE A 30 -22.96 11.18 -3.99
CA PHE A 30 -21.95 10.13 -4.03
C PHE A 30 -22.55 8.74 -4.33
N LEU A 31 -23.67 8.36 -3.70
CA LEU A 31 -24.36 7.10 -3.99
C LEU A 31 -24.96 7.07 -5.41
N PHE A 32 -25.36 8.23 -5.94
CA PHE A 32 -25.84 8.32 -7.32
C PHE A 32 -24.69 8.22 -8.34
N LEU A 33 -23.55 8.87 -8.06
CA LEU A 33 -22.35 8.81 -8.88
C LEU A 33 -21.72 7.41 -8.88
N MET A 34 -21.60 6.76 -7.71
CA MET A 34 -21.12 5.38 -7.60
C MET A 34 -22.03 4.37 -8.29
N ARG A 35 -23.36 4.57 -8.22
CA ARG A 35 -24.33 3.73 -8.94
C ARG A 35 -24.24 3.93 -10.46
N GLN A 36 -23.99 5.15 -10.94
CA GLN A 36 -23.76 5.44 -12.37
C GLN A 36 -22.42 4.87 -12.87
N ILE A 37 -21.36 4.96 -12.05
CA ILE A 37 -20.05 4.35 -12.34
C ILE A 37 -20.21 2.82 -12.42
N MET A 38 -20.82 2.18 -11.42
CA MET A 38 -21.07 0.73 -11.45
C MET A 38 -21.95 0.28 -12.63
N LEU A 39 -23.01 1.03 -12.96
CA LEU A 39 -23.86 0.73 -14.11
C LEU A 39 -23.14 0.89 -15.45
N SER A 40 -22.15 1.78 -15.53
CA SER A 40 -21.32 1.96 -16.74
C SER A 40 -20.22 0.90 -16.88
N VAL A 41 -19.74 0.30 -15.78
CA VAL A 41 -18.74 -0.79 -15.77
C VAL A 41 -19.31 -2.12 -16.30
N LEU A 42 -20.64 -2.32 -16.20
CA LEU A 42 -21.32 -3.52 -16.69
C LEU A 42 -21.36 -3.64 -18.23
N ASN A 43 -21.07 -2.58 -18.99
CA ASN A 43 -21.15 -2.58 -20.46
C ASN A 43 -19.78 -2.61 -21.18
N PHE A 44 -18.66 -2.76 -20.47
CA PHE A 44 -17.32 -2.85 -21.07
C PHE A 44 -16.76 -4.28 -21.11
N PRO A 45 -15.85 -4.58 -22.07
CA PRO A 45 -15.13 -5.86 -22.13
C PRO A 45 -14.34 -6.15 -20.84
N ALA A 46 -14.16 -7.43 -20.50
CA ALA A 46 -13.54 -7.88 -19.25
C ALA A 46 -12.16 -7.26 -18.94
N SER A 47 -11.36 -6.96 -19.96
CA SER A 47 -10.05 -6.30 -19.85
C SER A 47 -10.12 -4.88 -19.27
N PHE A 48 -11.25 -4.17 -19.40
CA PHE A 48 -11.43 -2.82 -18.85
C PHE A 48 -11.88 -2.84 -17.38
N ARG A 49 -12.54 -3.92 -16.93
CA ARG A 49 -12.96 -4.09 -15.52
C ARG A 49 -11.76 -4.34 -14.60
N ILE A 50 -10.71 -4.99 -15.11
CA ILE A 50 -9.46 -5.27 -14.38
C ILE A 50 -8.72 -3.96 -14.05
N VAL A 51 -8.66 -3.00 -14.98
CA VAL A 51 -7.98 -1.70 -14.81
C VAL A 51 -8.67 -0.82 -13.75
N VAL A 52 -10.00 -0.86 -13.67
CA VAL A 52 -10.78 -0.11 -12.66
C VAL A 52 -10.66 -0.75 -11.28
N ALA A 53 -10.52 -2.08 -11.19
CA ALA A 53 -10.21 -2.78 -9.93
C ALA A 53 -8.80 -2.46 -9.42
N THR A 54 -7.80 -2.33 -10.32
CA THR A 54 -6.42 -1.95 -9.95
C THR A 54 -6.33 -0.50 -9.45
N ALA A 55 -7.11 0.41 -10.03
CA ALA A 55 -7.24 1.78 -9.50
C ALA A 55 -7.96 1.82 -8.15
N SER A 56 -8.95 0.94 -7.93
CA SER A 56 -9.69 0.83 -6.65
C SER A 56 -8.87 0.17 -5.53
N LEU A 57 -7.79 -0.54 -5.84
CA LEU A 57 -6.86 -1.12 -4.85
C LEU A 57 -6.04 -0.08 -4.10
N LEU A 58 -5.91 1.15 -4.64
CA LEU A 58 -4.99 2.18 -4.13
C LEU A 58 -5.61 3.59 -4.04
N LEU A 59 -6.85 3.81 -4.52
CA LEU A 59 -7.54 5.11 -4.49
C LEU A 59 -8.86 5.03 -3.72
N THR A 60 -8.79 4.94 -2.39
CA THR A 60 -9.94 5.22 -1.52
C THR A 60 -9.54 6.16 -0.39
N SER A 61 -9.02 7.33 -0.74
CA SER A 61 -9.02 8.51 0.12
C SER A 61 -8.74 9.73 -0.74
N ASP A 62 -9.78 10.41 -1.22
CA ASP A 62 -9.74 11.83 -1.61
C ASP A 62 -11.09 12.21 -2.22
N LEU A 63 -11.98 12.76 -1.40
CA LEU A 63 -13.05 13.69 -1.81
C LEU A 63 -13.80 14.11 -0.56
N PHE A 64 -13.30 15.11 0.17
CA PHE A 64 -14.10 16.14 0.85
C PHE A 64 -13.15 17.13 1.52
N ALA A 65 -12.72 18.15 0.78
CA ALA A 65 -12.32 19.42 1.37
C ALA A 65 -12.49 20.51 0.31
N GLN A 66 -13.53 21.33 0.49
CA GLN A 66 -13.70 22.73 0.07
C GLN A 66 -15.12 22.99 -0.44
N SER A 67 -15.97 23.53 0.44
CA SER A 67 -16.66 24.80 0.17
C SER A 67 -17.44 25.19 1.44
N THR A 68 -17.13 26.34 2.02
CA THR A 68 -17.94 27.57 1.89
C THR A 68 -17.35 28.61 2.83
N ASP A 69 -16.70 29.62 2.25
CA ASP A 69 -16.61 30.93 2.85
C ASP A 69 -17.72 31.78 2.23
N VAL A 70 -18.66 32.24 3.06
CA VAL A 70 -19.64 33.26 2.68
C VAL A 70 -19.69 34.26 3.81
N GLY A 71 -19.14 35.44 3.53
CA GLY A 71 -19.19 36.58 4.42
C GLY A 71 -20.61 37.12 4.64
N GLY A 72 -20.79 37.78 5.78
CA GLY A 72 -21.95 38.61 6.09
C GLY A 72 -21.57 39.65 7.14
N LYS A 73 -21.63 40.93 6.78
CA LYS A 73 -21.45 42.08 7.67
C LYS A 73 -22.76 42.48 8.35
N GLY A 74 -22.66 42.78 9.66
CA GLY A 74 -23.44 43.79 10.42
C GLY A 74 -24.86 43.41 10.87
N PRO A 75 -25.48 44.16 11.83
CA PRO A 75 -25.06 45.45 12.39
C PRO A 75 -24.98 45.53 13.94
N GLU A 76 -24.44 46.65 14.41
CA GLU A 76 -24.43 47.12 15.81
C GLU A 76 -25.84 47.37 16.37
N SER A 77 -26.03 47.16 17.68
CA SER A 77 -26.67 48.15 18.58
C SER A 77 -26.70 47.65 20.03
N GLY A 78 -26.65 48.59 20.97
CA GLY A 78 -27.32 48.43 22.27
C GLY A 78 -26.43 48.32 23.50
N THR A 79 -25.94 49.46 23.97
CA THR A 79 -25.48 49.66 25.34
C THR A 79 -26.62 49.37 26.33
N THR A 80 -26.45 48.38 27.21
CA THR A 80 -27.11 48.37 28.52
C THR A 80 -26.09 47.94 29.57
N SER A 81 -25.82 48.85 30.50
CA SER A 81 -25.06 48.57 31.70
C SER A 81 -25.93 47.71 32.63
N SER A 82 -25.50 46.48 32.87
CA SER A 82 -25.86 45.74 34.07
C SER A 82 -24.57 45.31 34.75
N ASN A 83 -24.38 45.69 36.01
CA ASN A 83 -23.39 45.09 36.89
C ASN A 83 -23.43 43.57 36.73
N SER A 84 -22.45 42.97 36.07
CA SER A 84 -22.20 41.54 36.17
C SER A 84 -21.00 41.38 37.08
N GLU A 85 -21.23 40.88 38.29
CA GLU A 85 -20.19 40.17 39.00
C GLU A 85 -19.57 39.19 38.00
N THR A 86 -18.30 39.42 37.65
CA THR A 86 -17.59 38.58 36.70
C THR A 86 -17.62 37.16 37.25
N ALA A 87 -18.36 36.26 36.58
CA ALA A 87 -18.46 34.86 37.00
C ALA A 87 -17.05 34.31 37.28
N THR A 88 -16.92 33.61 38.40
CA THR A 88 -15.67 32.98 38.80
C THR A 88 -15.28 31.89 37.81
N ALA A 89 -13.99 31.52 37.77
CA ALA A 89 -13.52 30.40 36.95
C ALA A 89 -14.28 29.09 37.26
N ALA A 90 -14.70 28.89 38.52
CA ALA A 90 -15.48 27.73 38.95
C ALA A 90 -16.90 27.74 38.38
N GLU A 91 -17.60 28.89 38.44
CA GLU A 91 -18.95 29.03 37.88
C GLU A 91 -18.94 28.86 36.35
N MET A 92 -17.94 29.40 35.67
CA MET A 92 -17.78 29.20 34.23
C MET A 92 -17.50 27.74 33.86
N LEU A 93 -16.68 27.03 34.65
CA LEU A 93 -16.43 25.61 34.44
C LEU A 93 -17.71 24.79 34.59
N GLN A 94 -18.48 25.01 35.66
CA GLN A 94 -19.75 24.32 35.89
C GLN A 94 -20.76 24.59 34.78
N LEU A 95 -20.85 25.84 34.32
CA LEU A 95 -21.72 26.20 33.19
C LEU A 95 -21.25 25.50 31.90
N GLY A 96 -19.95 25.44 31.64
CA GLY A 96 -19.40 24.69 30.50
C GLY A 96 -19.78 23.21 30.54
N ILE A 97 -19.66 22.57 31.69
CA ILE A 97 -20.04 21.16 31.91
C ILE A 97 -21.52 20.94 31.65
N TYR A 98 -22.39 21.83 32.15
CA TYR A 98 -23.83 21.76 31.88
C TYR A 98 -24.14 21.86 30.38
N GLN A 99 -23.50 22.81 29.68
CA GLN A 99 -23.69 22.98 28.24
C GLN A 99 -23.22 21.75 27.46
N GLU A 100 -22.09 21.16 27.85
CA GLU A 100 -21.53 19.96 27.22
C GLU A 100 -22.38 18.71 27.48
N GLU A 101 -22.66 18.40 28.75
CA GLU A 101 -23.19 17.10 29.16
C GLU A 101 -24.72 17.06 29.19
N THR A 102 -25.38 18.21 29.42
CA THR A 102 -26.85 18.29 29.52
C THR A 102 -27.49 18.88 28.28
N ALA A 103 -27.01 20.05 27.83
CA ALA A 103 -27.60 20.74 26.68
C ALA A 103 -27.10 20.20 25.32
N GLY A 104 -25.91 19.59 25.29
CA GLY A 104 -25.24 19.18 24.06
C GLY A 104 -24.74 20.35 23.20
N ASP A 105 -24.70 21.57 23.74
CA ASP A 105 -24.20 22.76 23.06
C ASP A 105 -22.68 22.86 23.22
N LEU A 106 -21.99 22.11 22.35
CA LEU A 106 -20.52 22.06 22.32
C LEU A 106 -19.89 23.43 21.99
N ALA A 107 -20.55 24.27 21.19
CA ALA A 107 -20.04 25.59 20.83
C ALA A 107 -19.98 26.52 22.05
N THR A 108 -21.06 26.55 22.84
CA THR A 108 -21.11 27.33 24.08
C THR A 108 -20.18 26.75 25.14
N ALA A 109 -20.12 25.42 25.30
CA ALA A 109 -19.21 24.76 26.23
C ALA A 109 -17.75 25.15 25.98
N LYS A 110 -17.27 25.03 24.73
CA LYS A 110 -15.90 25.42 24.36
C LYS A 110 -15.58 26.87 24.68
N LYS A 111 -16.52 27.80 24.46
CA LYS A 111 -16.34 29.22 24.78
C LYS A 111 -16.15 29.43 26.28
N MET A 112 -16.90 28.71 27.11
CA MET A 112 -16.75 28.77 28.55
C MET A 112 -15.41 28.18 29.00
N TYR A 113 -15.02 27.03 28.48
CA TYR A 113 -13.73 26.41 28.81
C TYR A 113 -12.53 27.29 28.46
N ARG A 114 -12.53 27.94 27.28
CA ARG A 114 -11.46 28.89 26.91
C ARG A 114 -11.33 30.05 27.91
N ARG A 115 -12.44 30.60 28.39
CA ARG A 115 -12.42 31.67 29.42
C ARG A 115 -11.90 31.20 30.77
N VAL A 116 -12.16 29.94 31.14
CA VAL A 116 -11.59 29.35 32.36
C VAL A 116 -10.07 29.20 32.21
N VAL A 117 -9.59 28.80 31.03
CA VAL A 117 -8.16 28.68 30.73
C VAL A 117 -7.46 30.04 30.74
N GLU A 118 -8.08 31.10 30.20
CA GLU A 118 -7.57 32.48 30.29
C GLU A 118 -7.38 32.96 31.74
N LYS A 119 -8.19 32.41 32.67
CA LYS A 119 -8.13 32.66 34.12
C LYS A 119 -7.21 31.69 34.87
N ALA A 120 -6.28 31.02 34.19
CA ALA A 120 -5.36 30.05 34.80
C ALA A 120 -4.60 30.55 36.05
N LYS A 121 -4.34 31.85 36.15
CA LYS A 121 -3.72 32.47 37.34
C LYS A 121 -4.59 32.40 38.59
N GLU A 122 -5.92 32.36 38.44
CA GLU A 122 -6.87 32.22 39.56
C GLU A 122 -6.90 30.78 40.08
N SER A 123 -6.81 29.80 39.19
CA SER A 123 -6.71 28.38 39.56
C SER A 123 -6.18 27.52 38.41
N ALA A 124 -4.93 27.07 38.53
CA ALA A 124 -4.33 26.15 37.58
C ALA A 124 -5.07 24.81 37.47
N LYS A 125 -5.72 24.36 38.57
CA LYS A 125 -6.50 23.12 38.59
C LYS A 125 -7.76 23.22 37.74
N LEU A 126 -8.49 24.33 37.84
CA LEU A 126 -9.71 24.55 37.05
C LEU A 126 -9.38 24.78 35.57
N ALA A 127 -8.28 25.49 35.28
CA ALA A 127 -7.80 25.70 33.93
C ALA A 127 -7.38 24.38 33.24
N ALA A 128 -6.68 23.48 33.95
CA ALA A 128 -6.32 22.17 33.41
C ALA A 128 -7.57 21.31 33.11
N GLU A 129 -8.57 21.29 34.00
CA GLU A 129 -9.82 20.59 33.73
C GLU A 129 -10.55 21.18 32.52
N ALA A 130 -10.66 22.51 32.44
CA ALA A 130 -11.29 23.18 31.32
C ALA A 130 -10.58 22.89 30.00
N GLN A 131 -9.25 22.90 30.00
CA GLN A 131 -8.44 22.57 28.82
C GLN A 131 -8.66 21.13 28.36
N TYR A 132 -8.78 20.18 29.30
CA TYR A 132 -9.09 18.78 28.97
C TYR A 132 -10.47 18.65 28.33
N ARG A 133 -11.49 19.28 28.92
CA ARG A 133 -12.86 19.25 28.42
C ARG A 133 -13.02 19.98 27.09
N LEU A 134 -12.23 21.03 26.84
CA LEU A 134 -12.12 21.67 25.53
C LEU A 134 -11.67 20.66 24.47
N GLY A 135 -10.62 19.87 24.75
CA GLY A 135 -10.17 18.79 23.88
C GLY A 135 -11.26 17.73 23.65
N GLN A 136 -12.00 17.34 24.69
CA GLN A 136 -13.12 16.39 24.55
C GLN A 136 -14.27 16.92 23.68
N CYS A 137 -14.61 18.20 23.80
CA CYS A 137 -15.62 18.83 22.94
C CYS A 137 -15.20 18.83 21.47
N LEU A 138 -13.93 19.11 21.19
CA LEU A 138 -13.38 19.11 19.83
C LEU A 138 -13.41 17.69 19.22
N LEU A 139 -13.11 16.65 20.02
CA LEU A 139 -13.28 15.26 19.57
C LEU A 139 -14.74 14.92 19.25
N LYS A 140 -15.70 15.38 20.07
CA LYS A 140 -17.14 15.17 19.82
C LYS A 140 -17.62 15.84 18.52
N GLU A 141 -16.94 16.89 18.08
CA GLU A 141 -17.19 17.58 16.81
C GLU A 141 -16.42 16.98 15.63
N GLY A 142 -15.52 16.02 15.87
CA GLY A 142 -14.68 15.39 14.85
C GLY A 142 -13.42 16.18 14.48
N ASP A 143 -13.07 17.24 15.22
CA ASP A 143 -11.87 18.05 14.99
C ASP A 143 -10.69 17.49 15.81
N GLN A 144 -10.05 16.46 15.26
CA GLN A 144 -9.01 15.69 15.94
C GLN A 144 -7.70 16.47 16.10
N ASP A 145 -7.35 17.35 15.17
CA ASP A 145 -6.15 18.17 15.23
C ASP A 145 -6.27 19.23 16.33
N ALA A 146 -7.41 19.93 16.39
CA ALA A 146 -7.66 20.91 17.45
C ALA A 146 -7.78 20.24 18.82
N ALA A 147 -8.36 19.04 18.89
CA ALA A 147 -8.42 18.25 20.11
C ALA A 147 -7.01 17.88 20.62
N THR A 148 -6.15 17.36 19.73
CA THR A 148 -4.76 17.04 20.04
C THR A 148 -4.00 18.26 20.52
N ALA A 149 -4.14 19.40 19.85
CA ALA A 149 -3.52 20.66 20.28
C ALA A 149 -3.99 21.11 21.68
N ALA A 150 -5.27 20.94 22.00
CA ALA A 150 -5.80 21.23 23.34
C ALA A 150 -5.21 20.27 24.40
N PHE A 151 -5.15 18.99 24.03
CA PHE A 151 -4.32 17.90 24.57
C PHE A 151 -2.93 18.34 25.05
N ASP A 152 -2.10 18.68 24.08
CA ASP A 152 -0.70 19.04 24.25
C ASP A 152 -0.52 20.32 25.05
N ALA A 153 -1.37 21.32 24.82
CA ALA A 153 -1.37 22.55 25.61
C ALA A 153 -1.59 22.26 27.10
N LEU A 154 -2.49 21.32 27.45
CA LEU A 154 -2.67 20.91 28.84
C LEU A 154 -1.38 20.34 29.44
N ILE A 155 -0.75 19.41 28.72
CA ILE A 155 0.48 18.73 29.15
C ILE A 155 1.62 19.73 29.35
N LYS A 156 1.74 20.70 28.43
CA LYS A 156 2.80 21.71 28.43
C LYS A 156 2.60 22.82 29.46
N GLU A 157 1.38 23.35 29.57
CA GLU A 157 1.10 24.54 30.39
C GLU A 157 0.73 24.20 31.84
N PHE A 158 0.23 22.98 32.09
CA PHE A 158 -0.18 22.53 33.42
C PHE A 158 0.51 21.23 33.87
N PRO A 159 1.85 21.10 33.77
CA PRO A 159 2.56 19.84 34.03
C PRO A 159 2.38 19.32 35.47
N ASN A 160 2.09 20.20 36.43
CA ASN A 160 1.88 19.86 37.84
C ASN A 160 0.45 19.35 38.14
N GLN A 161 -0.49 19.42 37.19
CA GLN A 161 -1.85 18.89 37.34
C GLN A 161 -1.90 17.42 36.90
N THR A 162 -1.19 16.57 37.63
CA THR A 162 -0.83 15.19 37.25
C THR A 162 -2.01 14.33 36.80
N ASP A 163 -3.17 14.44 37.45
CA ASP A 163 -4.38 13.68 37.09
C ASP A 163 -4.92 14.07 35.70
N TRP A 164 -4.91 15.37 35.38
CA TRP A 164 -5.36 15.88 34.09
C TRP A 164 -4.34 15.63 32.98
N VAL A 165 -3.04 15.76 33.30
CA VAL A 165 -1.95 15.42 32.39
C VAL A 165 -2.01 13.94 32.01
N LYS A 166 -2.28 13.05 32.98
CA LYS A 166 -2.48 11.62 32.69
C LYS A 166 -3.62 11.38 31.72
N LYS A 167 -4.79 11.99 31.97
CA LYS A 167 -5.95 11.87 31.06
C LYS A 167 -5.67 12.48 29.68
N ALA A 168 -4.99 13.62 29.61
CA ALA A 168 -4.60 14.26 28.36
C ALA A 168 -3.65 13.37 27.53
N ASN A 169 -2.64 12.77 28.16
CA ASN A 169 -1.75 11.81 27.51
C ASN A 169 -2.51 10.57 26.99
N GLU A 170 -3.55 10.12 27.70
CA GLU A 170 -4.42 9.04 27.20
C GLU A 170 -5.19 9.45 25.94
N MET A 171 -5.50 10.74 25.76
CA MET A 171 -6.28 11.27 24.63
C MET A 171 -5.43 11.69 23.41
N VAL A 172 -4.26 12.29 23.63
CA VAL A 172 -3.32 12.72 22.57
C VAL A 172 -2.62 11.55 21.89
N GLY A 173 -2.69 10.39 22.54
CA GLY A 173 -2.08 9.18 22.05
C GLY A 173 -1.32 8.56 23.19
N LYS A 174 -1.85 7.44 23.68
CA LYS A 174 -0.96 6.39 24.14
C LYS A 174 0.02 6.18 22.98
N ALA A 175 1.29 6.58 23.18
CA ALA A 175 2.35 6.34 22.20
C ALA A 175 2.16 4.94 21.63
N LEU A 176 2.06 4.85 20.30
CA LEU A 176 1.74 3.61 19.62
C LEU A 176 2.59 2.49 20.21
N THR A 177 1.97 1.62 20.99
CA THR A 177 2.72 0.64 21.78
C THR A 177 2.96 -0.55 20.90
N LEU A 178 4.20 -0.69 20.43
CA LEU A 178 4.65 -1.81 19.63
C LEU A 178 5.27 -2.88 20.52
N LEU A 179 4.87 -4.12 20.29
CA LEU A 179 5.54 -5.31 20.81
C LEU A 179 6.89 -5.50 20.10
N PRO A 180 7.81 -6.27 20.69
CA PRO A 180 9.05 -6.65 20.03
C PRO A 180 8.80 -7.24 18.64
N ALA A 181 9.71 -6.94 17.70
CA ALA A 181 9.66 -7.44 16.35
C ALA A 181 9.64 -8.99 16.32
N PRO A 182 8.60 -9.63 15.77
CA PRO A 182 8.56 -11.10 15.62
C PRO A 182 9.28 -11.56 14.34
N TYR A 183 10.23 -10.75 13.84
CA TYR A 183 10.86 -10.96 12.55
C TYR A 183 12.07 -11.88 12.67
N GLN A 184 12.25 -12.74 11.67
CA GLN A 184 13.45 -13.53 11.48
C GLN A 184 14.15 -13.00 10.23
N SER A 185 15.43 -12.62 10.34
CA SER A 185 16.23 -12.22 9.17
C SER A 185 16.16 -13.31 8.08
N GLY A 186 16.15 -12.92 6.80
CA GLY A 186 16.04 -13.83 5.67
C GLY A 186 14.63 -14.39 5.43
N GLN A 187 13.65 -14.13 6.31
CA GLN A 187 12.30 -14.65 6.13
C GLN A 187 11.65 -14.09 4.87
N ARG A 188 10.98 -14.95 4.11
CA ARG A 188 10.15 -14.60 2.95
C ARG A 188 8.76 -15.22 3.09
N GLN A 189 7.72 -14.44 2.86
CA GLN A 189 6.33 -14.89 2.76
C GLN A 189 5.84 -14.57 1.35
N THR A 190 5.18 -15.51 0.69
CA THR A 190 4.47 -15.27 -0.57
C THR A 190 2.99 -15.48 -0.34
N LEU A 191 2.17 -14.49 -0.71
CA LEU A 191 0.73 -14.58 -0.72
C LEU A 191 0.23 -14.60 -2.17
N THR A 192 -0.46 -15.66 -2.57
CA THR A 192 -1.06 -15.78 -3.90
C THR A 192 -2.32 -14.92 -3.99
N MET A 193 -2.38 -14.03 -4.98
CA MET A 193 -3.49 -13.11 -5.24
C MET A 193 -4.55 -13.75 -6.13
N THR A 194 -5.82 -13.60 -5.74
CA THR A 194 -6.99 -14.10 -6.47
C THR A 194 -8.08 -13.04 -6.61
N LEU A 195 -8.83 -13.08 -7.71
CA LEU A 195 -10.06 -12.30 -7.89
C LEU A 195 -11.26 -12.99 -7.22
N ALA A 196 -12.40 -12.29 -7.14
CA ALA A 196 -13.67 -12.78 -6.57
C ALA A 196 -14.27 -14.04 -7.24
N GLY A 197 -13.61 -14.63 -8.24
CA GLY A 197 -13.95 -15.92 -8.87
C GLY A 197 -12.90 -17.01 -8.67
N GLY A 198 -11.88 -16.80 -7.82
CA GLY A 198 -10.80 -17.76 -7.57
C GLY A 198 -9.66 -17.73 -8.58
N GLN A 199 -9.80 -16.96 -9.68
CA GLN A 199 -8.74 -16.78 -10.67
C GLN A 199 -7.48 -16.20 -10.02
N VAL A 200 -6.36 -16.91 -10.14
CA VAL A 200 -5.05 -16.43 -9.70
C VAL A 200 -4.53 -15.37 -10.65
N ILE A 201 -4.08 -14.24 -10.10
CA ILE A 201 -3.61 -13.09 -10.88
C ILE A 201 -2.19 -12.66 -10.52
N GLY A 202 -1.51 -13.37 -9.61
CA GLY A 202 -0.15 -13.00 -9.20
C GLY A 202 0.10 -13.21 -7.72
N PHE A 203 1.04 -12.46 -7.15
CA PHE A 203 1.40 -12.61 -5.74
C PHE A 203 1.86 -11.30 -5.08
N ILE A 204 1.78 -11.30 -3.74
CA ILE A 204 2.43 -10.35 -2.84
C ILE A 204 3.55 -11.09 -2.11
N GLY A 205 4.79 -10.65 -2.29
CA GLY A 205 5.95 -11.11 -1.54
C GLY A 205 6.26 -10.15 -0.40
N VAL A 206 6.42 -10.66 0.82
CA VAL A 206 6.79 -9.88 2.01
C VAL A 206 8.05 -10.49 2.60
N GLY A 207 9.13 -9.70 2.71
CA GLY A 207 10.44 -10.19 3.15
C GLY A 207 11.10 -9.27 4.17
N VAL A 208 11.95 -9.83 5.03
CA VAL A 208 12.71 -9.06 6.02
C VAL A 208 14.12 -9.62 6.20
N ASP A 209 15.12 -8.74 6.20
CA ASP A 209 16.52 -9.05 6.51
C ASP A 209 17.01 -8.13 7.64
N SER A 210 17.82 -8.63 8.54
CA SER A 210 18.56 -7.77 9.47
C SER A 210 19.73 -7.10 8.75
N GLY A 211 20.13 -5.91 9.19
CA GLY A 211 21.37 -5.30 8.72
C GLY A 211 21.75 -4.07 9.53
N GLU A 212 22.65 -3.28 8.96
CA GLU A 212 23.04 -1.99 9.51
C GLU A 212 22.78 -0.86 8.50
N PHE A 213 22.49 0.32 9.02
CA PHE A 213 22.38 1.56 8.26
C PHE A 213 22.78 2.73 9.16
N GLU A 214 23.81 3.48 8.73
CA GLU A 214 24.32 4.65 9.46
C GLU A 214 24.63 4.37 10.95
N GLY A 215 25.23 3.21 11.23
CA GLY A 215 25.61 2.79 12.59
C GLY A 215 24.46 2.29 13.46
N LYS A 216 23.24 2.17 12.92
CA LYS A 216 22.08 1.59 13.61
C LYS A 216 21.79 0.18 13.11
N SER A 217 21.40 -0.71 14.01
CA SER A 217 20.79 -1.98 13.64
C SER A 217 19.40 -1.72 13.05
N VAL A 218 19.12 -2.34 11.90
CA VAL A 218 17.89 -2.10 11.13
C VAL A 218 17.27 -3.40 10.65
N TRP A 219 15.96 -3.32 10.41
CA TRP A 219 15.24 -4.26 9.56
C TRP A 219 15.15 -3.69 8.15
N ARG A 220 15.59 -4.46 7.16
CA ARG A 220 15.38 -4.20 5.73
C ARG A 220 14.13 -4.98 5.32
N MET A 221 13.05 -4.26 5.04
CA MET A 221 11.75 -4.83 4.70
C MET A 221 11.44 -4.66 3.23
N PHE A 222 10.82 -5.67 2.64
CA PHE A 222 10.54 -5.74 1.21
C PHE A 222 9.08 -6.09 0.96
N VAL A 223 8.42 -5.34 0.09
CA VAL A 223 7.09 -5.71 -0.44
C VAL A 223 7.18 -5.79 -1.96
N ARG A 224 7.00 -6.99 -2.49
CA ARG A 224 6.96 -7.26 -3.93
C ARG A 224 5.53 -7.53 -4.36
N ARG A 225 5.05 -6.85 -5.40
CA ARG A 225 3.71 -7.04 -5.96
C ARG A 225 3.86 -7.35 -7.44
N MET A 226 3.30 -8.45 -7.89
CA MET A 226 3.35 -8.90 -9.27
C MET A 226 1.95 -9.29 -9.70
N ILE A 227 1.39 -8.58 -10.68
CA ILE A 227 0.08 -8.87 -11.27
C ILE A 227 0.26 -9.30 -12.73
N ASN A 228 -0.06 -10.55 -12.99
CA ASN A 228 -0.06 -11.22 -14.29
C ASN A 228 -1.53 -11.48 -14.71
N PRO A 229 -1.96 -11.22 -15.97
CA PRO A 229 -1.17 -11.02 -17.18
C PRO A 229 -0.86 -9.56 -17.53
N THR A 230 -1.36 -8.58 -16.77
CA THR A 230 -1.21 -7.15 -17.12
C THR A 230 0.22 -6.63 -16.99
N MET A 231 1.14 -7.44 -16.45
CA MET A 231 2.54 -7.04 -16.16
C MET A 231 2.62 -5.78 -15.27
N ASN A 232 1.62 -5.62 -14.39
CA ASN A 232 1.63 -4.55 -13.43
C ASN A 232 2.41 -5.02 -12.22
N GLU A 233 3.42 -4.27 -11.84
CA GLU A 233 4.33 -4.71 -10.81
C GLU A 233 4.78 -3.55 -9.94
N GLY A 234 5.07 -3.87 -8.69
CA GLY A 234 5.60 -2.93 -7.72
C GLY A 234 6.64 -3.59 -6.82
N ALA A 235 7.57 -2.77 -6.35
CA ALA A 235 8.61 -3.16 -5.42
C ALA A 235 8.81 -2.02 -4.42
N SER A 236 8.79 -2.36 -3.13
CA SER A 236 9.07 -1.43 -2.05
C SER A 236 10.19 -1.97 -1.20
N THR A 237 11.16 -1.12 -0.89
CA THR A 237 12.22 -1.44 0.08
C THR A 237 12.25 -0.39 1.17
N MET A 238 12.34 -0.83 2.42
CA MET A 238 12.27 0.04 3.58
C MET A 238 13.39 -0.33 4.55
N VAL A 239 14.11 0.68 5.03
CA VAL A 239 15.10 0.58 6.10
C VAL A 239 14.43 1.12 7.36
N ILE A 240 14.20 0.24 8.32
CA ILE A 240 13.46 0.53 9.55
C ILE A 240 14.40 0.36 10.74
N ASP A 241 14.44 1.34 11.63
CA ASP A 241 15.18 1.26 12.89
C ASP A 241 14.68 0.05 13.71
N ALA A 242 15.58 -0.88 14.06
CA ALA A 242 15.18 -2.13 14.70
C ALA A 242 14.68 -1.93 16.14
N ALA A 243 15.06 -0.84 16.81
CA ALA A 243 14.70 -0.56 18.20
C ALA A 243 13.37 0.21 18.29
N THR A 244 13.16 1.18 17.40
CA THR A 244 12.00 2.08 17.47
C THR A 244 10.91 1.79 16.45
N PHE A 245 11.21 0.92 15.46
CA PHE A 245 10.37 0.67 14.30
C PHE A 245 10.13 1.93 13.44
N LYS A 246 10.88 3.02 13.60
CA LYS A 246 10.73 4.21 12.75
C LYS A 246 11.37 3.98 11.38
N PRO A 247 10.75 4.45 10.28
CA PRO A 247 11.39 4.43 8.98
C PRO A 247 12.60 5.38 8.97
N LEU A 248 13.67 4.97 8.28
CA LEU A 248 14.88 5.78 8.04
C LEU A 248 15.04 6.11 6.56
N LYS A 249 14.75 5.12 5.69
CA LYS A 249 14.81 5.27 4.24
C LYS A 249 13.78 4.36 3.59
N THR A 250 13.07 4.85 2.59
CA THR A 250 12.08 4.07 1.86
C THR A 250 12.21 4.28 0.36
N THR A 251 11.94 3.24 -0.42
CA THR A 251 11.81 3.32 -1.87
C THR A 251 10.56 2.57 -2.29
N PHE A 252 9.92 3.07 -3.33
CA PHE A 252 8.73 2.50 -3.96
C PHE A 252 8.89 2.64 -5.47
N GLN A 253 8.67 1.57 -6.21
CA GLN A 253 8.67 1.53 -7.66
C GLN A 253 7.39 0.82 -8.10
N HIS A 254 6.64 1.39 -9.05
CA HIS A 254 5.40 0.82 -9.53
C HIS A 254 5.09 1.24 -10.96
N THR A 255 4.77 0.28 -11.83
CA THR A 255 4.56 0.54 -13.27
C THR A 255 3.38 1.47 -13.57
N LEU A 256 2.39 1.56 -12.67
CA LEU A 256 1.24 2.47 -12.85
C LEU A 256 1.29 3.75 -12.01
N LEU A 257 2.08 3.77 -10.94
CA LEU A 257 2.04 4.87 -9.96
C LEU A 257 3.32 5.69 -9.94
N GLY A 258 4.34 5.26 -10.69
CA GLY A 258 5.63 5.92 -10.63
C GLY A 258 6.55 5.32 -9.57
N ASP A 259 7.56 6.09 -9.21
CA ASP A 259 8.48 5.75 -8.12
C ASP A 259 8.62 6.88 -7.11
N SER A 260 9.05 6.52 -5.91
CA SER A 260 9.51 7.47 -4.93
C SER A 260 10.65 6.91 -4.11
N SER A 261 11.50 7.81 -3.63
CA SER A 261 12.48 7.55 -2.57
C SER A 261 12.27 8.58 -1.48
N ALA A 262 12.30 8.18 -0.22
CA ALA A 262 12.22 9.10 0.89
C ALA A 262 13.29 8.83 1.96
N ILE A 263 13.81 9.92 2.53
CA ILE A 263 14.68 9.92 3.71
C ILE A 263 13.88 10.48 4.88
N TRP A 264 13.96 9.81 6.00
CA TRP A 264 13.19 10.11 7.20
C TRP A 264 14.16 10.51 8.31
N THR A 265 13.97 11.71 8.86
CA THR A 265 14.75 12.22 9.98
C THR A 265 13.81 12.52 11.16
N ASP A 266 14.39 12.89 12.30
CA ASP A 266 13.62 13.40 13.42
C ASP A 266 13.07 14.78 13.05
N GLY A 267 11.81 14.83 12.62
CA GLY A 267 11.07 16.06 12.32
C GLY A 267 10.95 16.41 10.84
N GLU A 268 11.56 15.66 9.92
CA GLU A 268 11.40 15.92 8.47
C GLU A 268 11.29 14.63 7.64
N LEU A 269 10.59 14.77 6.51
CA LEU A 269 10.43 13.76 5.48
C LEU A 269 10.80 14.34 4.12
N ASP A 270 11.94 13.93 3.58
CA ASP A 270 12.43 14.32 2.26
C ASP A 270 12.02 13.31 1.22
N ILE A 271 11.22 13.71 0.24
CA ILE A 271 10.66 12.84 -0.80
C ILE A 271 11.18 13.28 -2.16
N LYS A 272 11.67 12.33 -2.94
CA LYS A 272 11.79 12.43 -4.39
C LYS A 272 10.79 11.48 -5.02
N MET A 273 10.03 11.94 -6.00
CA MET A 273 9.03 11.13 -6.67
C MET A 273 9.04 11.39 -8.17
N ARG A 274 8.63 10.38 -8.93
CA ARG A 274 8.40 10.46 -10.36
C ARG A 274 7.07 9.80 -10.67
N ASP A 275 6.16 10.49 -11.34
CA ASP A 275 4.86 9.93 -11.72
C ASP A 275 4.97 8.93 -12.89
N ALA A 276 3.86 8.28 -13.24
CA ALA A 276 3.80 7.32 -14.34
C ALA A 276 4.05 7.93 -15.74
N SER A 277 3.98 9.26 -15.87
CA SER A 277 4.32 9.98 -17.10
C SER A 277 5.80 10.36 -17.17
N GLY A 278 6.58 10.10 -16.12
CA GLY A 278 7.99 10.42 -16.02
C GLY A 278 8.29 11.80 -15.43
N ASN A 279 7.29 12.53 -14.93
CA ASN A 279 7.53 13.85 -14.32
C ASN A 279 8.07 13.68 -12.90
N SER A 280 9.21 14.33 -12.62
CA SER A 280 9.85 14.26 -11.30
C SER A 280 9.53 15.47 -10.43
N GLN A 281 9.39 15.24 -9.13
CA GLN A 281 9.18 16.25 -8.10
C GLN A 281 10.01 15.92 -6.85
N THR A 282 10.37 16.94 -6.08
CA THR A 282 10.98 16.79 -4.75
C THR A 282 10.19 17.64 -3.77
N LYS A 283 9.98 17.11 -2.57
CA LYS A 283 9.20 17.76 -1.52
C LYS A 283 9.77 17.40 -0.16
N THR A 284 9.93 18.39 0.70
CA THR A 284 10.26 18.21 2.12
C THR A 284 9.02 18.52 2.93
N ILE A 285 8.74 17.70 3.94
CA ILE A 285 7.59 17.83 4.82
C ILE A 285 8.09 17.84 6.26
N GLU A 286 7.66 18.83 7.03
CA GLU A 286 7.86 18.86 8.47
C GLU A 286 6.97 17.81 9.15
N LEU A 287 7.56 17.00 10.02
CA LEU A 287 6.88 16.00 10.83
C LEU A 287 6.76 16.52 12.27
N THR A 288 5.55 16.91 12.66
CA THR A 288 5.26 17.36 14.03
C THR A 288 5.02 16.20 15.00
N THR A 289 4.84 14.99 14.49
CA THR A 289 4.60 13.75 15.23
C THR A 289 5.31 12.57 14.58
N ASP A 290 5.44 11.46 15.32
CA ASP A 290 5.95 10.22 14.77
C ASP A 290 5.05 9.70 13.65
N ALA A 291 5.64 9.30 12.53
CA ALA A 291 4.93 8.77 11.37
C ALA A 291 5.64 7.55 10.79
N TYR A 292 4.85 6.69 10.16
CA TYR A 292 5.31 5.46 9.51
C TYR A 292 5.02 5.52 8.02
N CYS A 293 5.80 4.79 7.22
CA CYS A 293 5.53 4.71 5.80
C CYS A 293 4.38 3.71 5.51
N ASN A 294 3.68 3.89 4.38
CA ASN A 294 2.53 3.05 4.01
C ASN A 294 2.83 1.55 4.01
N ASP A 295 3.85 1.12 3.27
CA ASP A 295 4.12 -0.30 3.03
C ASP A 295 4.73 -1.02 4.24
N GLN A 296 5.19 -0.28 5.25
CA GLN A 296 5.67 -0.83 6.51
C GLN A 296 4.56 -1.57 7.26
N TRP A 297 3.30 -1.24 6.99
CA TRP A 297 2.16 -1.88 7.65
C TRP A 297 1.85 -3.31 7.16
N PHE A 298 2.48 -3.79 6.08
CA PHE A 298 2.56 -5.24 5.80
C PHE A 298 3.33 -6.02 6.89
N PHE A 299 4.07 -5.32 7.75
CA PHE A 299 4.85 -5.88 8.85
C PHE A 299 4.34 -5.39 10.21
N GLY A 300 4.03 -4.09 10.31
CA GLY A 300 3.70 -3.41 11.58
C GLY A 300 2.53 -4.02 12.35
N PHE A 301 1.52 -4.58 11.67
CA PHE A 301 0.39 -5.24 12.36
C PHE A 301 0.84 -6.40 13.25
N ARG A 302 1.98 -7.05 12.92
CA ARG A 302 2.56 -8.14 13.72
C ARG A 302 3.10 -7.64 15.06
N GLN A 303 3.42 -6.36 15.19
CA GLN A 303 3.88 -5.74 16.43
C GLN A 303 2.76 -5.10 17.25
N LEU A 304 1.52 -5.06 16.77
CA LEU A 304 0.42 -4.52 17.58
C LEU A 304 0.02 -5.52 18.68
N PRO A 305 -0.39 -5.07 19.88
CA PRO A 305 -0.90 -5.94 20.94
C PRO A 305 -2.36 -6.36 20.63
N LEU A 306 -2.52 -7.08 19.51
CA LEU A 306 -3.80 -7.53 18.98
C LEU A 306 -4.54 -8.39 20.01
N ARG A 307 -5.82 -8.08 20.16
CA ARG A 307 -6.82 -8.80 20.97
C ARG A 307 -8.20 -8.41 20.46
N ILE A 308 -9.22 -9.22 20.73
CA ILE A 308 -10.60 -8.82 20.45
C ILE A 308 -10.90 -7.49 21.18
N GLY A 309 -11.49 -6.55 20.46
CA GLY A 309 -11.75 -5.18 20.90
C GLY A 309 -10.55 -4.23 20.80
N TYR A 310 -9.42 -4.65 20.22
CA TYR A 310 -8.30 -3.76 19.96
C TYR A 310 -8.69 -2.68 18.94
N LYS A 311 -8.27 -1.43 19.19
CA LYS A 311 -8.41 -0.29 18.30
C LYS A 311 -7.17 0.60 18.39
N ALA A 312 -6.75 1.17 17.27
CA ALA A 312 -5.68 2.17 17.22
C ALA A 312 -5.83 3.04 15.96
N THR A 313 -5.21 4.21 15.97
CA THR A 313 -5.03 5.04 14.78
C THR A 313 -3.53 5.11 14.51
N LEU A 314 -3.13 4.75 13.29
CA LEU A 314 -1.74 4.63 12.89
C LEU A 314 -1.37 5.84 12.02
N PRO A 315 -0.36 6.65 12.40
CA PRO A 315 0.04 7.83 11.65
C PRO A 315 0.89 7.44 10.43
N ILE A 316 0.31 7.52 9.24
CA ILE A 316 0.96 7.10 7.99
C ILE A 316 1.28 8.32 7.12
N ARG A 317 2.48 8.32 6.52
CA ARG A 317 2.83 9.20 5.40
C ARG A 317 3.01 8.38 4.13
N VAL A 318 2.35 8.80 3.05
CA VAL A 318 2.36 8.09 1.77
C VAL A 318 3.30 8.81 0.78
N ALA A 319 4.58 8.41 0.77
CA ALA A 319 5.62 9.10 0.02
C ALA A 319 5.32 9.26 -1.49
N PHE A 320 4.80 8.23 -2.15
CA PHE A 320 4.49 8.27 -3.60
C PHE A 320 3.31 9.19 -3.96
N THR A 321 2.58 9.72 -2.98
CA THR A 321 1.55 10.76 -3.17
C THR A 321 2.05 12.16 -2.77
N GLY A 322 3.36 12.33 -2.60
CA GLY A 322 3.94 13.56 -2.07
C GLY A 322 3.76 13.71 -0.56
N GLY A 323 3.69 12.58 0.16
CA GLY A 323 3.71 12.51 1.62
C GLY A 323 2.39 12.89 2.31
N ASN A 324 1.26 12.65 1.64
CA ASN A 324 -0.05 12.82 2.26
C ASN A 324 -0.15 12.02 3.56
N GLU A 325 -0.80 12.64 4.56
CA GLU A 325 -1.06 12.03 5.85
C GLU A 325 -2.31 11.18 5.82
N ILE A 326 -2.24 10.00 6.42
CA ILE A 326 -3.39 9.13 6.62
C ILE A 326 -3.38 8.65 8.07
N GLY A 327 -4.46 8.96 8.80
CA GLY A 327 -4.78 8.29 10.06
C GLY A 327 -5.43 6.95 9.77
N LEU A 328 -4.64 5.88 9.66
CA LEU A 328 -5.16 4.55 9.40
C LEU A 328 -5.76 3.99 10.69
N GLU A 329 -7.09 4.03 10.78
CA GLU A 329 -7.80 3.41 11.89
C GLU A 329 -7.81 1.91 11.70
N VAL A 330 -7.45 1.18 12.76
CA VAL A 330 -7.46 -0.27 12.79
C VAL A 330 -8.34 -0.78 13.91
N SER A 331 -9.02 -1.89 13.67
CA SER A 331 -9.80 -2.57 14.71
C SER A 331 -9.77 -4.09 14.57
N VAL A 332 -9.92 -4.79 15.70
CA VAL A 332 -10.04 -6.25 15.75
C VAL A 332 -11.33 -6.61 16.47
N GLU A 333 -12.35 -6.98 15.71
CA GLU A 333 -13.65 -7.36 16.28
C GLU A 333 -13.74 -8.85 16.59
N LYS A 334 -12.99 -9.68 15.86
CA LYS A 334 -13.06 -11.13 15.96
C LYS A 334 -11.75 -11.80 15.55
N LYS A 335 -11.67 -13.07 15.89
CA LYS A 335 -10.75 -14.02 15.26
C LYS A 335 -11.48 -14.90 14.27
N GLU A 336 -10.75 -15.38 13.27
CA GLU A 336 -11.26 -16.32 12.27
C GLU A 336 -10.21 -17.36 11.93
N THR A 337 -10.64 -18.57 11.60
CA THR A 337 -9.76 -19.58 11.02
C THR A 337 -9.59 -19.31 9.53
N VAL A 338 -8.35 -19.09 9.09
CA VAL A 338 -8.00 -18.92 7.68
C VAL A 338 -7.25 -20.16 7.21
N GLU A 339 -7.79 -20.79 6.17
CA GLU A 339 -7.16 -21.93 5.49
C GLU A 339 -6.43 -21.46 4.23
N THR A 340 -5.17 -21.89 4.12
CA THR A 340 -4.27 -21.60 3.00
C THR A 340 -3.55 -22.89 2.55
N SER A 341 -2.75 -22.83 1.48
CA SER A 341 -1.95 -23.98 1.04
C SER A 341 -0.81 -24.33 1.99
N VAL A 342 -0.43 -23.43 2.90
CA VAL A 342 0.61 -23.65 3.91
C VAL A 342 0.02 -24.29 5.17
N GLY A 343 -1.26 -24.04 5.47
CA GLY A 343 -1.92 -24.62 6.63
C GLY A 343 -3.19 -23.87 7.05
N LYS A 344 -3.68 -24.23 8.23
CA LYS A 344 -4.82 -23.57 8.89
C LYS A 344 -4.31 -22.73 10.04
N PHE A 345 -4.73 -21.48 10.09
CA PHE A 345 -4.28 -20.51 11.10
C PHE A 345 -5.50 -19.93 11.80
N GLU A 346 -5.46 -19.82 13.13
CA GLU A 346 -6.35 -18.91 13.84
C GLU A 346 -5.75 -17.49 13.72
N CYS A 347 -6.54 -16.53 13.23
CA CYS A 347 -6.05 -15.19 12.92
C CYS A 347 -6.88 -14.12 13.61
N PHE A 348 -6.23 -13.05 14.07
CA PHE A 348 -6.90 -11.77 14.29
C PHE A 348 -7.25 -11.18 12.93
N ARG A 349 -8.52 -10.85 12.73
CA ARG A 349 -8.96 -10.07 11.57
C ARG A 349 -8.82 -8.59 11.91
N VAL A 350 -7.91 -7.92 11.23
CA VAL A 350 -7.61 -6.49 11.39
C VAL A 350 -8.30 -5.72 10.28
N ASP A 351 -9.38 -5.02 10.64
CA ASP A 351 -10.09 -4.09 9.75
C ASP A 351 -9.41 -2.74 9.69
N THR A 352 -9.52 -2.09 8.53
CA THR A 352 -9.05 -0.71 8.34
C THR A 352 -10.19 0.20 7.85
N ASN A 353 -10.11 1.50 8.14
CA ASN A 353 -11.05 2.51 7.62
C ASN A 353 -10.93 2.75 6.10
N ILE A 354 -9.91 2.18 5.43
CA ILE A 354 -9.71 2.30 3.98
C ILE A 354 -10.23 1.08 3.20
N GLY A 355 -11.02 0.21 3.84
CA GLY A 355 -11.64 -0.95 3.17
C GLY A 355 -10.67 -2.09 2.85
N GLN A 356 -9.52 -2.12 3.54
CA GLN A 356 -8.59 -3.25 3.52
C GLN A 356 -8.71 -4.07 4.80
N VAL A 357 -8.41 -5.37 4.69
CA VAL A 357 -8.45 -6.32 5.81
C VAL A 357 -7.19 -7.16 5.80
N PHE A 358 -6.60 -7.34 6.98
CA PHE A 358 -5.40 -8.17 7.18
C PHE A 358 -5.70 -9.26 8.19
N TRP A 359 -5.26 -10.49 7.92
CA TRP A 359 -5.35 -11.60 8.87
C TRP A 359 -3.97 -11.91 9.41
N ILE A 360 -3.76 -11.63 10.69
CA ILE A 360 -2.49 -11.86 11.40
C ILE A 360 -2.66 -13.10 12.27
N ALA A 361 -1.80 -14.11 12.10
CA ALA A 361 -1.86 -15.34 12.90
C ALA A 361 -1.74 -15.04 14.40
N ASP A 362 -2.58 -15.68 15.22
CA ASP A 362 -2.40 -15.72 16.67
C ASP A 362 -1.41 -16.83 17.06
N SER A 363 -0.17 -16.64 16.63
CA SER A 363 0.98 -17.48 16.97
C SER A 363 2.16 -16.58 17.37
N PRO A 364 3.22 -17.11 17.97
CA PRO A 364 4.42 -16.32 18.28
C PRO A 364 5.03 -15.61 17.06
N GLU A 365 5.00 -16.23 15.89
CA GLU A 365 5.57 -15.70 14.63
C GLU A 365 4.69 -14.60 14.03
N ARG A 366 3.38 -14.62 14.31
CA ARG A 366 2.40 -13.62 13.86
C ARG A 366 2.45 -13.39 12.35
N LEU A 367 2.41 -14.47 11.56
CA LEU A 367 2.50 -14.37 10.10
C LEU A 367 1.33 -13.56 9.51
N LEU A 368 1.58 -12.93 8.35
CA LEU A 368 0.52 -12.32 7.54
C LEU A 368 -0.11 -13.43 6.70
N VAL A 369 -1.26 -13.93 7.13
CA VAL A 369 -1.90 -15.12 6.56
C VAL A 369 -2.76 -14.77 5.35
N ALA A 370 -3.43 -13.62 5.39
CA ALA A 370 -4.21 -13.13 4.27
C ALA A 370 -4.32 -11.61 4.25
N PHE A 371 -4.63 -11.09 3.07
CA PHE A 371 -4.94 -9.68 2.80
C PHE A 371 -6.13 -9.62 1.84
N ASP A 372 -7.05 -8.70 2.09
CA ASP A 372 -8.19 -8.38 1.21
C ASP A 372 -8.23 -6.87 1.00
N GLY A 373 -8.25 -6.45 -0.26
CA GLY A 373 -8.35 -5.05 -0.64
C GLY A 373 -8.57 -4.86 -2.13
N GLY A 374 -9.43 -3.90 -2.51
CA GLY A 374 -9.68 -3.52 -3.91
C GLY A 374 -10.25 -4.64 -4.80
N GLY A 375 -10.93 -5.64 -4.22
CA GLY A 375 -11.47 -6.78 -4.96
C GLY A 375 -10.45 -7.89 -5.24
N VAL A 376 -9.30 -7.86 -4.57
CA VAL A 376 -8.29 -8.94 -4.58
C VAL A 376 -8.15 -9.52 -3.18
N VAL A 377 -8.15 -10.85 -3.11
CA VAL A 377 -7.81 -11.60 -1.90
C VAL A 377 -6.47 -12.28 -2.11
N ALA A 378 -5.50 -11.99 -1.27
CA ALA A 378 -4.20 -12.65 -1.23
C ALA A 378 -4.12 -13.59 -0.03
N LYS A 379 -3.72 -14.85 -0.23
CA LYS A 379 -3.57 -15.85 0.84
C LYS A 379 -2.16 -16.42 0.87
N LEU A 380 -1.62 -16.63 2.06
CA LEU A 380 -0.29 -17.18 2.29
C LEU A 380 -0.12 -18.53 1.61
N SER A 381 0.77 -18.58 0.63
CA SER A 381 1.04 -19.78 -0.16
C SER A 381 2.42 -20.37 0.08
N ASP A 382 3.33 -19.60 0.67
CA ASP A 382 4.68 -20.05 0.99
C ASP A 382 5.32 -19.21 2.12
N VAL A 383 6.14 -19.87 2.95
CA VAL A 383 6.92 -19.26 4.04
C VAL A 383 8.31 -19.88 4.05
N ARG A 384 9.35 -19.06 3.92
CA ARG A 384 10.75 -19.51 3.90
C ARG A 384 11.58 -18.79 4.94
N ALA A 385 12.53 -19.52 5.52
CA ALA A 385 13.54 -19.01 6.43
C ALA A 385 14.84 -18.65 5.68
N ASP A 386 15.76 -17.98 6.37
CA ASP A 386 17.07 -17.61 5.81
C ASP A 386 17.90 -18.82 5.38
N GLY A 387 18.71 -18.63 4.34
CA GLY A 387 19.66 -19.63 3.86
C GLY A 387 19.04 -20.89 3.26
N ALA A 388 17.72 -20.96 3.10
CA ALA A 388 17.07 -22.05 2.39
C ALA A 388 17.47 -22.01 0.91
N GLU A 389 18.38 -22.90 0.49
CA GLU A 389 18.55 -23.19 -0.93
C GLU A 389 17.27 -23.84 -1.44
N GLU A 390 16.61 -23.20 -2.40
CA GLU A 390 15.33 -23.68 -2.88
C GLU A 390 15.44 -24.13 -4.34
N VAL A 391 15.11 -25.40 -4.53
CA VAL A 391 14.90 -26.01 -5.85
C VAL A 391 13.39 -26.06 -6.08
N LEU A 392 12.91 -25.24 -7.02
CA LEU A 392 11.53 -25.25 -7.47
C LEU A 392 11.34 -26.47 -8.38
N LYS A 393 10.32 -27.29 -8.10
CA LYS A 393 10.05 -28.54 -8.83
C LYS A 393 8.66 -28.50 -9.46
N ASN A 394 8.60 -28.81 -10.74
CA ASN A 394 7.36 -28.95 -11.48
C ASN A 394 7.19 -30.41 -11.89
N ALA A 395 6.36 -31.14 -11.13
CA ALA A 395 6.15 -32.56 -11.36
C ALA A 395 5.39 -32.84 -12.67
N HIS A 396 4.56 -31.91 -13.14
CA HIS A 396 3.74 -32.10 -14.35
C HIS A 396 4.61 -32.15 -15.61
N TYR A 397 5.57 -31.22 -15.75
CA TYR A 397 6.52 -31.20 -16.87
C TYR A 397 7.86 -31.88 -16.57
N GLY A 398 8.03 -32.40 -15.36
CA GLY A 398 9.22 -33.14 -14.95
C GLY A 398 10.47 -32.30 -14.73
N PHE A 399 10.38 -30.97 -14.64
CA PHE A 399 11.55 -30.11 -14.54
C PHE A 399 11.74 -29.47 -13.17
N GLN A 400 12.96 -29.00 -12.91
CA GLN A 400 13.30 -28.21 -11.74
C GLN A 400 14.23 -27.03 -12.08
N CYS A 401 14.27 -26.03 -11.21
CA CYS A 401 15.23 -24.92 -11.30
C CYS A 401 15.55 -24.38 -9.90
N ARG A 402 16.68 -23.67 -9.74
CA ARG A 402 17.01 -22.98 -8.48
C ARG A 402 16.32 -21.62 -8.40
N LEU A 403 15.76 -21.32 -7.24
CA LEU A 403 15.35 -19.96 -6.89
C LEU A 403 16.56 -19.19 -6.34
N PRO A 404 16.86 -17.98 -6.85
CA PRO A 404 17.91 -17.18 -6.26
C PRO A 404 17.62 -16.80 -4.81
N GLN A 405 18.67 -16.72 -3.98
CA GLN A 405 18.53 -16.39 -2.57
C GLN A 405 17.78 -15.06 -2.38
N GLY A 406 16.82 -15.04 -1.45
CA GLY A 406 16.04 -13.86 -1.10
C GLY A 406 14.95 -13.47 -2.11
N TRP A 407 14.80 -14.21 -3.22
CA TRP A 407 13.72 -13.99 -4.18
C TRP A 407 12.40 -14.61 -3.71
N PHE A 408 11.31 -14.13 -4.29
CA PHE A 408 9.97 -14.66 -4.17
C PHE A 408 9.66 -15.58 -5.34
N SER A 409 8.75 -16.54 -5.15
CA SER A 409 8.32 -17.42 -6.23
C SER A 409 6.84 -17.78 -6.11
N MET A 410 6.22 -18.05 -7.26
CA MET A 410 4.88 -18.63 -7.34
C MET A 410 4.83 -19.55 -8.56
N PRO A 411 4.18 -20.72 -8.47
CA PRO A 411 3.77 -21.46 -9.67
C PRO A 411 2.93 -20.57 -10.57
N MET A 412 3.19 -20.59 -11.87
CA MET A 412 2.34 -19.88 -12.82
C MET A 412 0.98 -20.58 -12.89
N PRO A 413 -0.14 -19.88 -12.67
CA PRO A 413 -1.46 -20.48 -12.81
C PRO A 413 -1.74 -20.79 -14.28
N THR A 414 -2.40 -21.92 -14.53
CA THR A 414 -2.98 -22.26 -15.83
C THR A 414 -4.41 -22.73 -15.63
N ASP A 415 -5.30 -22.31 -16.53
CA ASP A 415 -6.67 -22.79 -16.60
C ASP A 415 -6.81 -23.95 -17.62
N GLN A 416 -5.73 -24.33 -18.31
CA GLN A 416 -5.72 -25.41 -19.29
C GLN A 416 -4.68 -26.48 -18.93
N GLU A 417 -5.09 -27.74 -18.98
CA GLU A 417 -4.29 -28.91 -18.60
C GLU A 417 -2.99 -29.04 -19.42
N ASP A 418 -2.98 -28.49 -20.65
CA ASP A 418 -1.86 -28.52 -21.61
C ASP A 418 -1.14 -27.17 -21.81
N GLU A 419 -1.53 -26.10 -21.12
CA GLU A 419 -0.88 -24.79 -21.23
C GLU A 419 0.06 -24.53 -20.05
N SER A 420 1.30 -24.16 -20.38
CA SER A 420 2.28 -23.44 -19.56
C SER A 420 2.17 -23.60 -18.03
N ASN A 421 2.84 -24.61 -17.45
CA ASN A 421 3.09 -24.67 -16.00
C ASN A 421 4.58 -24.43 -15.74
N GLY A 422 4.91 -23.29 -15.13
CA GLY A 422 6.27 -23.04 -14.69
C GLY A 422 6.31 -22.12 -13.48
N PHE A 423 7.33 -21.26 -13.41
CA PHE A 423 7.56 -20.45 -12.22
C PHE A 423 7.67 -18.98 -12.59
N LEU A 424 7.03 -18.15 -11.78
CA LEU A 424 7.31 -16.74 -11.69
C LEU A 424 8.20 -16.50 -10.49
N MET A 425 9.32 -15.83 -10.71
CA MET A 425 10.31 -15.51 -9.69
C MET A 425 10.57 -14.01 -9.72
N ALA A 426 10.70 -13.39 -8.56
CA ALA A 426 10.97 -11.95 -8.48
C ALA A 426 11.96 -11.64 -7.34
N SER A 427 12.87 -10.70 -7.60
CA SER A 427 13.71 -10.15 -6.55
C SER A 427 12.92 -9.23 -5.62
N THR A 428 13.60 -8.68 -4.62
CA THR A 428 13.05 -7.63 -3.76
C THR A 428 12.92 -6.26 -4.47
N GLY A 429 13.53 -6.11 -5.66
CA GLY A 429 13.40 -4.96 -6.55
C GLY A 429 12.60 -5.30 -7.82
N MET A 430 12.91 -4.63 -8.93
CA MET A 430 12.21 -4.78 -10.21
C MET A 430 12.70 -5.94 -11.08
N ALA A 431 13.70 -6.71 -10.64
CA ALA A 431 14.17 -7.87 -11.38
C ALA A 431 13.21 -9.06 -11.23
N SER A 432 12.96 -9.77 -12.33
CA SER A 432 12.13 -10.96 -12.37
C SER A 432 12.62 -11.97 -13.40
N SER A 433 12.30 -13.23 -13.16
CA SER A 433 12.54 -14.35 -14.06
C SER A 433 11.25 -15.15 -14.18
N MET A 434 10.92 -15.58 -15.40
CA MET A 434 9.78 -16.45 -15.64
C MET A 434 10.24 -17.65 -16.45
N ILE A 435 9.83 -18.83 -16.02
CA ILE A 435 9.99 -20.08 -16.76
C ILE A 435 8.60 -20.56 -17.16
N ARG A 436 8.42 -20.87 -18.43
CA ARG A 436 7.20 -21.47 -18.99
C ARG A 436 7.57 -22.73 -19.75
N VAL A 437 6.79 -23.77 -19.55
CA VAL A 437 6.96 -25.05 -20.23
C VAL A 437 5.61 -25.49 -20.75
N GLN A 438 5.55 -25.82 -22.03
CA GLN A 438 4.37 -26.37 -22.70
C GLN A 438 4.81 -27.40 -23.73
N LYS A 439 3.88 -28.16 -24.32
CA LYS A 439 4.22 -29.07 -25.41
C LYS A 439 4.61 -28.30 -26.67
N GLN A 440 5.63 -28.77 -27.39
CA GLN A 440 6.02 -28.17 -28.67
C GLN A 440 4.84 -28.18 -29.66
N SER A 441 4.02 -29.23 -29.65
CA SER A 441 2.83 -29.36 -30.48
C SER A 441 1.71 -28.35 -30.16
N SER A 442 1.71 -27.72 -28.96
CA SER A 442 0.76 -26.66 -28.62
C SER A 442 1.19 -25.27 -29.08
N LEU A 443 2.42 -25.13 -29.59
CA LEU A 443 2.86 -23.90 -30.24
C LEU A 443 2.10 -23.67 -31.56
N ALA A 444 2.03 -22.40 -31.99
CA ALA A 444 1.58 -22.07 -33.33
C ALA A 444 2.45 -22.78 -34.39
N GLU A 445 1.86 -23.21 -35.50
CA GLU A 445 2.52 -24.03 -36.54
C GLU A 445 3.84 -23.42 -37.05
N ASP A 446 3.92 -22.09 -37.12
CA ASP A 446 5.10 -21.33 -37.53
C ASP A 446 6.23 -21.31 -36.48
N ALA A 447 5.92 -21.58 -35.22
CA ALA A 447 6.88 -21.67 -34.13
C ALA A 447 7.39 -23.10 -33.89
N GLN A 448 6.66 -24.13 -34.32
CA GLN A 448 7.03 -25.54 -34.09
C GLN A 448 8.34 -26.00 -34.76
N PRO A 449 8.78 -25.52 -35.94
CA PRO A 449 9.93 -26.09 -36.64
C PRO A 449 11.27 -25.93 -35.92
N SER A 450 11.47 -24.83 -35.19
CA SER A 450 12.71 -24.59 -34.44
C SER A 450 12.54 -23.51 -33.38
N ALA A 451 13.42 -23.51 -32.37
CA ALA A 451 13.45 -22.46 -31.35
C ALA A 451 13.73 -21.06 -31.97
N ASP A 452 14.47 -20.98 -33.07
CA ASP A 452 14.69 -19.74 -33.83
C ASP A 452 13.40 -19.22 -34.49
N ALA A 453 12.62 -20.11 -35.12
CA ALA A 453 11.33 -19.78 -35.70
C ALA A 453 10.36 -19.28 -34.61
N TRP A 454 10.35 -19.96 -33.46
CA TRP A 454 9.59 -19.53 -32.29
C TRP A 454 10.03 -18.16 -31.77
N MET A 455 11.34 -17.90 -31.68
CA MET A 455 11.90 -16.61 -31.24
C MET A 455 11.49 -15.47 -32.17
N LYS A 456 11.59 -15.67 -33.48
CA LYS A 456 11.17 -14.67 -34.48
C LYS A 456 9.69 -14.32 -34.33
N LEU A 457 8.82 -15.31 -34.18
CA LEU A 457 7.40 -15.07 -33.94
C LEU A 457 7.16 -14.32 -32.63
N ARG A 458 7.88 -14.68 -31.55
CA ARG A 458 7.77 -14.02 -30.24
C ARG A 458 8.14 -12.55 -30.33
N LEU A 459 9.26 -12.23 -30.99
CA LEU A 459 9.72 -10.85 -31.18
C LEU A 459 8.72 -10.03 -32.02
N GLN A 460 8.14 -10.62 -33.08
CA GLN A 460 7.09 -9.97 -33.87
C GLN A 460 5.83 -9.68 -33.05
N LYS A 461 5.39 -10.63 -32.20
CA LYS A 461 4.26 -10.44 -31.30
C LYS A 461 4.57 -9.36 -30.25
N ALA A 462 5.78 -9.37 -29.69
CA ALA A 462 6.23 -8.38 -28.70
C ALA A 462 6.27 -6.96 -29.29
N ALA A 463 6.79 -6.79 -30.51
CA ALA A 463 6.82 -5.50 -31.21
C ALA A 463 5.43 -4.87 -31.42
N LYS A 464 4.37 -5.68 -31.46
CA LYS A 464 2.98 -5.22 -31.56
C LYS A 464 2.34 -4.93 -30.20
N ALA A 465 2.81 -5.57 -29.14
CA ALA A 465 2.17 -5.57 -27.82
C ALA A 465 2.85 -4.63 -26.81
N LEU A 466 4.16 -4.44 -26.94
CA LEU A 466 4.97 -3.66 -25.99
C LEU A 466 5.26 -2.27 -26.56
N LYS A 467 5.16 -1.26 -25.70
CA LYS A 467 5.46 0.13 -26.05
C LYS A 467 6.97 0.29 -26.26
N ASP A 468 7.35 1.03 -27.30
CA ASP A 468 8.75 1.36 -27.64
C ASP A 468 9.68 0.13 -27.64
N PHE A 469 9.17 -0.99 -28.13
CA PHE A 469 9.90 -2.24 -28.22
C PHE A 469 11.04 -2.14 -29.24
N ALA A 470 12.26 -2.48 -28.83
CA ALA A 470 13.44 -2.50 -29.69
C ALA A 470 14.31 -3.72 -29.39
N PRO A 471 14.56 -4.61 -30.36
CA PRO A 471 15.55 -5.68 -30.23
C PRO A 471 16.96 -5.11 -29.95
N VAL A 472 17.74 -5.82 -29.14
CA VAL A 472 19.13 -5.50 -28.80
C VAL A 472 20.01 -6.63 -29.32
N GLY A 473 20.70 -6.35 -30.43
CA GLY A 473 21.52 -7.34 -31.14
C GLY A 473 20.69 -8.37 -31.92
N ASP A 474 21.38 -9.36 -32.46
CA ASP A 474 20.78 -10.47 -33.19
C ASP A 474 20.38 -11.63 -32.25
N ILE A 475 19.57 -12.54 -32.77
CA ILE A 475 19.31 -13.83 -32.10
C ILE A 475 20.63 -14.59 -32.02
N ALA A 476 21.00 -15.03 -30.81
CA ALA A 476 22.27 -15.68 -30.54
C ALA A 476 22.07 -17.11 -30.01
N PRO A 477 23.01 -18.04 -30.28
CA PRO A 477 23.06 -19.33 -29.59
C PRO A 477 23.16 -19.14 -28.06
N ALA A 478 22.50 -20.01 -27.31
CA ALA A 478 22.48 -20.03 -25.85
C ALA A 478 22.26 -21.45 -25.31
N THR A 479 22.08 -21.58 -23.99
CA THR A 479 21.64 -22.83 -23.37
C THR A 479 20.54 -22.58 -22.33
N ILE A 480 19.72 -23.60 -22.07
CA ILE A 480 18.86 -23.72 -20.89
C ILE A 480 19.28 -25.02 -20.20
N GLY A 481 19.85 -24.92 -19.00
CA GLY A 481 20.66 -26.02 -18.46
C GLY A 481 21.75 -26.42 -19.46
N ASP A 482 21.79 -27.71 -19.80
CA ASP A 482 22.70 -28.27 -20.80
C ASP A 482 22.10 -28.33 -22.21
N ALA A 483 20.82 -27.97 -22.38
CA ALA A 483 20.14 -28.05 -23.66
C ALA A 483 20.50 -26.87 -24.59
N PRO A 484 20.77 -27.11 -25.88
CA PRO A 484 20.95 -26.05 -26.87
C PRO A 484 19.70 -25.16 -26.97
N ALA A 485 19.91 -23.86 -27.00
CA ALA A 485 18.86 -22.86 -27.02
C ALA A 485 19.21 -21.69 -27.96
N VAL A 486 18.24 -20.82 -28.18
CA VAL A 486 18.46 -19.50 -28.79
C VAL A 486 18.00 -18.41 -27.83
N SER A 487 18.70 -17.28 -27.80
CA SER A 487 18.36 -16.15 -26.95
C SER A 487 18.27 -14.86 -27.76
N ALA A 488 17.39 -13.97 -27.33
CA ALA A 488 17.27 -12.62 -27.87
C ALA A 488 16.99 -11.64 -26.74
N SER A 489 17.55 -10.44 -26.84
CA SER A 489 17.30 -9.36 -25.90
C SER A 489 16.53 -8.22 -26.57
N ALA A 490 15.74 -7.49 -25.77
CA ALA A 490 15.03 -6.31 -26.23
C ALA A 490 14.83 -5.32 -25.09
N THR A 491 14.71 -4.04 -25.42
CA THR A 491 14.20 -3.01 -24.53
C THR A 491 12.75 -2.68 -24.86
N PHE A 492 12.01 -2.19 -23.88
CA PHE A 492 10.65 -1.70 -24.03
C PHE A 492 10.29 -0.76 -22.87
N VAL A 493 9.21 -0.01 -23.02
CA VAL A 493 8.71 0.89 -21.97
C VAL A 493 7.57 0.22 -21.20
N SER A 494 7.66 0.23 -19.87
CA SER A 494 6.59 -0.18 -18.96
C SER A 494 6.39 0.92 -17.92
N GLY A 495 5.27 1.65 -18.02
CA GLY A 495 5.04 2.81 -17.18
C GLY A 495 6.12 3.88 -17.36
N PRO A 496 6.75 4.37 -16.28
CA PRO A 496 7.85 5.34 -16.34
C PRO A 496 9.23 4.69 -16.63
N TYR A 497 9.30 3.37 -16.78
CA TYR A 497 10.56 2.63 -16.85
C TYR A 497 10.92 2.20 -18.27
N THR A 498 12.20 2.33 -18.61
CA THR A 498 12.80 1.55 -19.69
C THR A 498 13.23 0.22 -19.11
N MET A 499 12.59 -0.86 -19.57
CA MET A 499 12.89 -2.23 -19.17
C MET A 499 13.82 -2.87 -20.20
N LYS A 500 14.68 -3.80 -19.76
CA LYS A 500 15.40 -4.73 -20.63
C LYS A 500 14.97 -6.15 -20.30
N ARG A 501 14.71 -6.94 -21.35
CA ARG A 501 14.37 -8.36 -21.25
C ARG A 501 15.30 -9.18 -22.11
N THR A 502 15.75 -10.31 -21.58
CA THR A 502 16.34 -11.40 -22.35
C THR A 502 15.38 -12.58 -22.31
N THR A 503 15.10 -13.17 -23.47
CA THR A 503 14.25 -14.35 -23.63
C THR A 503 15.07 -15.45 -24.28
N THR A 504 15.02 -16.65 -23.72
CA THR A 504 15.77 -17.83 -24.17
C THR A 504 14.80 -18.99 -24.39
N PHE A 505 14.88 -19.63 -25.55
CA PHE A 505 14.00 -20.72 -25.98
C PHE A 505 14.80 -21.99 -26.28
N ALA A 506 14.30 -23.13 -25.77
CA ALA A 506 14.81 -24.45 -26.11
C ALA A 506 13.65 -25.41 -26.37
N PHE A 507 13.91 -26.42 -27.21
CA PHE A 507 13.08 -27.62 -27.30
C PHE A 507 13.83 -28.76 -26.63
N ILE A 508 13.23 -29.33 -25.59
CA ILE A 508 13.83 -30.38 -24.75
C ILE A 508 12.85 -31.56 -24.74
N GLY A 509 13.20 -32.62 -25.48
CA GLY A 509 12.24 -33.68 -25.78
C GLY A 509 11.06 -33.14 -26.58
N ASP A 510 9.84 -33.36 -26.09
CA ASP A 510 8.59 -32.84 -26.68
C ASP A 510 8.14 -31.49 -26.04
N ASN A 511 8.95 -30.93 -25.13
CA ASN A 511 8.62 -29.70 -24.42
C ASN A 511 9.27 -28.49 -25.08
N ALA A 512 8.50 -27.42 -25.21
CA ALA A 512 8.95 -26.07 -25.52
C ALA A 512 9.15 -25.27 -24.23
N VAL A 513 10.38 -24.81 -24.00
CA VAL A 513 10.81 -24.14 -22.77
C VAL A 513 11.14 -22.69 -23.06
N GLU A 514 10.42 -21.77 -22.41
CA GLU A 514 10.69 -20.33 -22.41
C GLU A 514 11.24 -19.92 -21.05
N VAL A 515 12.42 -19.31 -21.04
CA VAL A 515 12.95 -18.58 -19.88
C VAL A 515 13.10 -17.13 -20.28
N HIS A 516 12.48 -16.20 -19.55
CA HIS A 516 12.77 -14.78 -19.74
C HIS A 516 13.09 -14.07 -18.43
N HIS A 517 14.06 -13.16 -18.52
CA HIS A 517 14.54 -12.33 -17.45
C HIS A 517 14.24 -10.88 -17.77
N THR A 518 13.66 -10.14 -16.83
CA THR A 518 13.29 -8.74 -17.03
C THR A 518 13.71 -7.90 -15.82
N THR A 519 14.28 -6.72 -16.05
CA THR A 519 14.52 -5.71 -15.02
C THR A 519 14.62 -4.32 -15.67
N LEU A 520 14.88 -3.28 -14.89
CA LEU A 520 15.22 -1.95 -15.41
C LEU A 520 16.46 -2.04 -16.31
N ALA A 521 16.45 -1.31 -17.42
CA ALA A 521 17.50 -1.45 -18.44
C ALA A 521 18.91 -1.12 -17.93
N ASP A 522 19.01 -0.17 -17.00
CA ASP A 522 20.24 0.26 -16.33
C ASP A 522 20.70 -0.70 -15.22
N GLU A 523 19.81 -1.52 -14.68
CA GLU A 523 20.12 -2.55 -13.68
C GLU A 523 20.41 -3.93 -14.28
N PHE A 524 20.24 -4.10 -15.59
CA PHE A 524 20.28 -5.42 -16.23
C PHE A 524 21.62 -6.13 -16.09
N GLU A 525 22.73 -5.41 -16.29
CA GLU A 525 24.07 -6.00 -16.21
C GLU A 525 24.40 -6.45 -14.78
N ALA A 526 23.92 -5.72 -13.77
CA ALA A 526 24.08 -6.12 -12.36
C ALA A 526 23.28 -7.39 -12.03
N ALA A 527 22.14 -7.61 -12.69
CA ALA A 527 21.32 -8.80 -12.51
C ALA A 527 21.77 -10.01 -13.36
N ALA A 528 22.63 -9.81 -14.36
CA ALA A 528 22.97 -10.81 -15.38
C ALA A 528 23.50 -12.13 -14.80
N ALA A 529 24.37 -12.08 -13.79
CA ALA A 529 24.89 -13.29 -13.14
C ALA A 529 23.78 -14.10 -12.44
N THR A 530 22.84 -13.41 -11.78
CA THR A 530 21.69 -14.04 -11.12
C THR A 530 20.75 -14.67 -12.14
N PHE A 531 20.46 -13.96 -13.23
CA PHE A 531 19.65 -14.46 -14.34
C PHE A 531 20.28 -15.70 -15.00
N HIS A 532 21.58 -15.66 -15.26
CA HIS A 532 22.30 -16.80 -15.81
C HIS A 532 22.22 -18.01 -14.89
N ALA A 533 22.38 -17.83 -13.57
CA ALA A 533 22.26 -18.90 -12.58
C ALA A 533 20.87 -19.56 -12.59
N VAL A 534 19.79 -18.78 -12.79
CA VAL A 534 18.44 -19.34 -12.95
C VAL A 534 18.38 -20.20 -14.22
N THR A 535 18.80 -19.66 -15.38
CA THR A 535 18.73 -20.37 -16.66
C THR A 535 19.58 -21.65 -16.68
N SER A 536 20.80 -21.61 -16.13
CA SER A 536 21.69 -22.77 -16.10
C SER A 536 21.29 -23.81 -15.07
N SER A 537 20.43 -23.47 -14.11
CA SER A 537 19.92 -24.41 -13.12
C SER A 537 18.74 -25.26 -13.59
N VAL A 538 18.18 -24.97 -14.77
CA VAL A 538 17.03 -25.70 -15.30
C VAL A 538 17.45 -27.12 -15.67
N GLN A 539 16.73 -28.11 -15.15
CA GLN A 539 16.97 -29.54 -15.38
C GLN A 539 15.64 -30.24 -15.64
N PHE A 540 15.60 -31.10 -16.66
CA PHE A 540 14.45 -31.93 -17.06
C PHE A 540 14.71 -33.40 -16.77
#